data_AF-A0A955XGI9-F1
#
_entry.id   AF-A0A955XGI9-F1
#
_cell.length_a   1.000
_cell.length_b   1.000
_cell.length_c   1.000
_cell.angle_alpha   90.00
_cell.angle_beta   90.00
_cell.angle_gamma   90.00
#
_symmetry.space_group_name_H-M   'P 1'
#
loop_
_entity.id
_entity.type
_entity.pdbx_description
1 polymer ?
#
loop_
_entity_poly.entity_id
_entity_poly.type
_entity_poly.pdbx_seq_one_letter_code
_entity_poly.pdbx_strand_id
1 'polypeptide(L)'
;MARDGLLPPAVQALSGRRVPYRCVIGTVAAVVLVVALLDAVKIAKLASAFLHLLFLLLSMAVLVMRESRIPSYDPGFRSPGYPWMQVAGIVLPVFFIADMGWLTGLFTTGVVLLGVWWYFRYARGRVERSGAIYHVFHRIGQYRFEPLDTEFRVILREKGTRKDDPFEAVVSQARFLDVEGDVPFLAVVARAAELLEGRVPGEPAEIVAGFLEGTAAGATPAVKGVALP
;
A
#
# COMPACT_ATOMS: atom_id res chain seq x y z
N MET A 1 -13.38 -17.83 -0.85
CA MET A 1 -13.37 -17.16 0.47
C MET A 1 -13.04 -18.10 1.62
N ALA A 2 -13.85 -19.13 1.92
CA ALA A 2 -13.55 -20.02 3.06
C ALA A 2 -12.24 -20.82 2.91
N ARG A 3 -11.92 -21.28 1.69
CA ARG A 3 -10.65 -21.94 1.39
C ARG A 3 -9.45 -20.99 1.47
N ASP A 4 -9.68 -19.71 1.21
CA ASP A 4 -8.65 -18.67 1.18
C ASP A 4 -8.41 -18.06 2.58
N GLY A 5 -8.89 -18.72 3.64
CA GLY A 5 -8.70 -18.28 5.02
C GLY A 5 -9.53 -17.06 5.45
N LEU A 6 -10.44 -16.57 4.61
CA LEU A 6 -11.27 -15.37 4.89
C LEU A 6 -12.50 -15.64 5.76
N LEU A 7 -12.90 -16.92 5.90
CA LEU A 7 -14.02 -17.35 6.74
C LEU A 7 -13.57 -18.43 7.73
N PRO A 8 -14.33 -18.71 8.80
CA PRO A 8 -14.02 -19.76 9.77
C PRO A 8 -13.88 -21.15 9.10
N PRO A 9 -12.94 -22.02 9.53
CA PRO A 9 -12.78 -23.36 8.95
C PRO A 9 -14.07 -24.20 9.02
N ALA A 10 -14.93 -23.92 10.00
CA ALA A 10 -16.21 -24.57 10.17
C ALA A 10 -17.12 -24.46 8.93
N VAL A 11 -17.05 -23.36 8.17
CA VAL A 11 -17.87 -23.17 6.96
C VAL A 11 -17.23 -23.81 5.72
N GLN A 12 -15.97 -24.21 5.78
CA GLN A 12 -15.30 -24.96 4.71
C GLN A 12 -15.75 -26.42 4.65
N ALA A 13 -16.40 -26.93 5.71
CA ALA A 13 -16.80 -28.33 5.82
C ALA A 13 -17.75 -28.75 4.67
N LEU A 14 -17.35 -29.79 3.94
CA LEU A 14 -18.12 -30.38 2.86
C LEU A 14 -18.82 -31.66 3.35
N SER A 15 -20.00 -31.93 2.81
CA SER A 15 -20.67 -33.22 2.98
C SER A 15 -20.01 -34.31 2.13
N GLY A 16 -20.42 -35.57 2.31
CA GLY A 16 -19.95 -36.69 1.47
C GLY A 16 -20.20 -36.51 -0.04
N ARG A 17 -21.14 -35.64 -0.43
CA ARG A 17 -21.41 -35.26 -1.84
C ARG A 17 -20.69 -33.98 -2.28
N ARG A 18 -19.68 -33.52 -1.52
CA ARG A 18 -18.91 -32.28 -1.76
C ARG A 18 -19.75 -30.99 -1.68
N VAL A 19 -20.88 -31.01 -0.97
CA VAL A 19 -21.74 -29.83 -0.77
C VAL A 19 -21.39 -29.10 0.54
N PRO A 20 -21.16 -27.78 0.53
CA PRO A 20 -20.87 -27.00 1.75
C PRO A 20 -22.17 -26.76 2.56
N TYR A 21 -22.67 -27.80 3.23
CA TYR A 21 -24.00 -27.80 3.86
C TYR A 21 -24.17 -26.69 4.91
N ARG A 22 -23.13 -26.37 5.70
CA ARG A 22 -23.19 -25.30 6.72
C ARG A 22 -23.36 -23.92 6.09
N CYS A 23 -22.70 -23.66 4.97
CA CYS A 23 -22.90 -22.42 4.21
C CYS A 23 -24.33 -22.32 3.69
N VAL A 24 -24.83 -23.40 3.09
CA VAL A 24 -26.19 -23.43 2.51
C VAL A 24 -27.25 -23.20 3.59
N ILE A 25 -27.14 -23.88 4.74
CA ILE A 25 -28.05 -23.66 5.87
C ILE A 25 -27.98 -22.20 6.34
N GLY A 26 -26.77 -21.64 6.48
CA GLY A 26 -26.58 -20.24 6.86
C GLY A 26 -27.23 -19.26 5.89
N THR A 27 -27.06 -19.45 4.57
CA THR A 27 -27.66 -18.56 3.57
C THR A 27 -29.17 -18.71 3.52
N VAL A 28 -29.70 -19.93 3.59
CA VAL A 28 -31.16 -20.17 3.62
C VAL A 28 -31.78 -19.54 4.87
N ALA A 29 -31.16 -19.72 6.04
CA ALA A 29 -31.63 -19.10 7.27
C ALA A 29 -31.63 -17.56 7.17
N ALA A 30 -30.59 -16.97 6.60
CA ALA A 30 -30.53 -15.52 6.38
C ALA A 30 -31.62 -15.03 5.42
N VAL A 31 -31.87 -15.75 4.32
CA VAL A 31 -32.94 -15.42 3.36
C VAL A 31 -34.32 -15.52 4.02
N VAL A 32 -34.58 -16.60 4.76
CA VAL A 32 -35.84 -16.78 5.49
C VAL A 32 -36.05 -15.64 6.49
N LEU A 33 -35.01 -15.27 7.23
CA LEU A 33 -35.06 -14.15 8.17
C LEU A 33 -35.39 -12.82 7.48
N VAL A 34 -34.75 -12.53 6.34
CA VAL A 34 -35.00 -11.30 5.57
C VAL A 34 -36.43 -11.26 5.05
N VAL A 35 -36.92 -12.36 4.46
CA VAL A 35 -38.29 -12.45 3.92
C VAL A 35 -39.34 -12.38 5.03
N ALA A 36 -39.05 -12.91 6.22
CA ALA A 36 -39.96 -12.84 7.36
C ALA A 36 -40.06 -11.44 7.98
N LEU A 37 -38.97 -10.64 7.92
CA LEU A 37 -38.87 -9.34 8.59
C LEU A 37 -39.10 -8.13 7.64
N LEU A 38 -38.94 -8.30 6.33
CA LEU A 38 -38.98 -7.20 5.37
C LEU A 38 -40.00 -7.45 4.25
N ASP A 39 -40.69 -6.38 3.85
CA ASP A 39 -41.57 -6.38 2.68
C ASP A 39 -40.77 -6.42 1.38
N ALA A 40 -41.41 -6.92 0.30
CA ALA A 40 -40.79 -7.05 -1.03
C ALA A 40 -40.11 -5.75 -1.54
N VAL A 41 -40.72 -4.58 -1.28
CA VAL A 41 -40.16 -3.27 -1.66
C VAL A 41 -38.86 -2.99 -0.91
N LYS A 42 -38.79 -3.28 0.39
CA LYS A 42 -37.57 -3.05 1.19
C LYS A 42 -36.48 -4.03 0.76
N ILE A 43 -36.83 -5.28 0.51
CA ILE A 43 -35.90 -6.30 0.01
C ILE A 43 -35.27 -5.84 -1.31
N ALA A 44 -36.08 -5.35 -2.26
CA ALA A 44 -35.59 -4.85 -3.53
C ALA A 44 -34.63 -3.65 -3.36
N LYS A 45 -34.95 -2.71 -2.46
CA LYS A 45 -34.07 -1.58 -2.16
C LYS A 45 -32.73 -2.02 -1.56
N LEU A 46 -32.73 -2.91 -0.58
CA LEU A 46 -31.50 -3.41 0.05
C LEU A 46 -30.64 -4.22 -0.94
N ALA A 47 -31.27 -5.07 -1.75
CA ALA A 47 -30.57 -5.85 -2.78
C ALA A 47 -29.94 -4.93 -3.83
N SER A 48 -30.66 -3.89 -4.27
CA SER A 48 -30.13 -2.90 -5.20
C SER A 48 -28.97 -2.13 -4.57
N ALA A 49 -29.07 -1.70 -3.31
CA ALA A 49 -27.99 -1.06 -2.58
C ALA A 49 -26.71 -1.90 -2.54
N PHE A 50 -26.86 -3.19 -2.23
CA PHE A 50 -25.75 -4.14 -2.20
C PHE A 50 -25.10 -4.28 -3.58
N LEU A 51 -25.90 -4.35 -4.64
CA LEU A 51 -25.37 -4.42 -6.00
C LEU A 51 -24.62 -3.15 -6.42
N HIS A 52 -25.13 -1.97 -6.07
CA HIS A 52 -24.44 -0.69 -6.29
C HIS A 52 -23.10 -0.65 -5.53
N LEU A 53 -23.07 -1.09 -4.27
CA LEU A 53 -21.84 -1.21 -3.49
C LEU A 53 -20.84 -2.18 -4.17
N LEU A 54 -21.30 -3.31 -4.69
CA LEU A 54 -20.45 -4.25 -5.42
C LEU A 54 -19.86 -3.64 -6.68
N PHE A 55 -20.66 -2.90 -7.47
CA PHE A 55 -20.15 -2.20 -8.65
C PHE A 55 -19.08 -1.19 -8.30
N LEU A 56 -19.31 -0.38 -7.26
CA LEU A 56 -18.34 0.58 -6.74
C LEU A 56 -17.01 -0.11 -6.38
N LEU A 57 -17.08 -1.16 -5.57
CA LEU A 57 -15.89 -1.87 -5.10
C LEU A 57 -15.15 -2.57 -6.26
N LEU A 58 -15.88 -3.13 -7.22
CA LEU A 58 -15.30 -3.80 -8.38
C LEU A 58 -14.62 -2.81 -9.33
N SER A 59 -15.27 -1.68 -9.65
CA SER A 59 -14.67 -0.63 -10.47
C SER A 59 -13.44 -0.03 -9.81
N MET A 60 -13.48 0.18 -8.49
CA MET A 60 -12.31 0.59 -7.71
C MET A 60 -11.19 -0.45 -7.78
N ALA A 61 -11.50 -1.74 -7.60
CA ALA A 61 -10.51 -2.82 -7.68
C ALA A 61 -9.86 -2.89 -9.06
N VAL A 62 -10.63 -2.76 -10.15
CA VAL A 62 -10.09 -2.74 -11.52
C VAL A 62 -9.18 -1.54 -11.75
N LEU A 63 -9.58 -0.35 -11.28
CA LEU A 63 -8.78 0.86 -11.38
C LEU A 63 -7.44 0.68 -10.65
N VAL A 64 -7.47 0.21 -9.40
CA VAL A 64 -6.26 -0.05 -8.59
C VAL A 64 -5.37 -1.08 -9.29
N MET A 65 -5.90 -2.24 -9.67
CA MET A 65 -5.09 -3.31 -10.29
C MET A 65 -4.40 -2.86 -11.58
N ARG A 66 -5.07 -2.05 -12.41
CA ARG A 66 -4.48 -1.51 -13.64
C ARG A 66 -3.43 -0.44 -13.36
N GLU A 67 -3.68 0.44 -12.39
CA GLU A 67 -2.73 1.50 -12.05
C GLU A 67 -1.50 0.97 -11.29
N SER A 68 -1.66 -0.15 -10.57
CA SER A 68 -0.59 -0.87 -9.88
C SER A 68 0.48 -1.43 -10.82
N ARG A 69 0.18 -1.59 -12.12
CA ARG A 69 1.09 -2.15 -13.16
C ARG A 69 1.92 -3.34 -12.66
N ILE A 70 1.26 -4.30 -12.00
CA ILE A 70 1.92 -5.50 -11.49
C ILE A 70 2.46 -6.30 -12.68
N PRO A 71 3.74 -6.72 -12.70
CA PRO A 71 4.34 -7.41 -13.86
C PRO A 71 3.60 -8.69 -14.28
N SER A 72 3.00 -9.40 -13.32
CA SER A 72 2.22 -10.61 -13.56
C SER A 72 0.76 -10.35 -13.99
N TYR A 73 0.31 -9.10 -14.02
CA TYR A 73 -1.06 -8.74 -14.37
C TYR A 73 -1.15 -8.29 -15.84
N ASP A 74 -1.63 -9.18 -16.70
CA ASP A 74 -1.89 -8.89 -18.12
C ASP A 74 -3.41 -8.91 -18.41
N PRO A 75 -4.09 -7.74 -18.44
CA PRO A 75 -5.53 -7.69 -18.69
C PRO A 75 -5.85 -7.94 -20.16
N GLY A 76 -6.39 -9.13 -20.47
CA GLY A 76 -6.80 -9.51 -21.83
C GLY A 76 -7.94 -8.70 -22.46
N PHE A 77 -8.65 -7.87 -21.67
CA PHE A 77 -9.68 -6.95 -22.15
C PHE A 77 -9.38 -5.52 -21.66
N ARG A 78 -9.59 -4.52 -22.52
CA ARG A 78 -9.53 -3.10 -22.16
C ARG A 78 -10.92 -2.50 -22.22
N SER A 79 -11.39 -1.92 -21.12
CA SER A 79 -12.71 -1.28 -21.08
C SER A 79 -12.73 -0.06 -22.01
N PRO A 80 -13.74 0.07 -22.89
CA PRO A 80 -13.88 1.24 -23.73
C PRO A 80 -14.03 2.50 -22.86
N GLY A 81 -13.30 3.57 -23.20
CA GLY A 81 -13.30 4.80 -22.42
C GLY A 81 -12.62 4.69 -21.05
N TYR A 82 -11.68 3.77 -20.85
CA TYR A 82 -10.83 3.75 -19.65
C TYR A 82 -10.01 5.06 -19.56
N PRO A 83 -9.88 5.70 -18.36
CA PRO A 83 -10.39 5.29 -17.05
C PRO A 83 -11.82 5.79 -16.73
N TRP A 84 -12.40 6.65 -17.56
CA TRP A 84 -13.70 7.32 -17.32
C TRP A 84 -14.85 6.36 -17.05
N MET A 85 -14.89 5.22 -17.73
CA MET A 85 -15.90 4.18 -17.47
C MET A 85 -15.84 3.67 -16.02
N GLN A 86 -14.63 3.48 -15.46
CA GLN A 86 -14.48 3.02 -14.07
C GLN A 86 -14.80 4.12 -13.07
N VAL A 87 -14.46 5.37 -13.41
CA VAL A 87 -14.87 6.53 -12.59
C VAL A 87 -16.40 6.63 -12.56
N ALA A 88 -17.09 6.48 -13.68
CA ALA A 88 -18.55 6.44 -13.73
C ALA A 88 -19.10 5.27 -12.90
N GLY A 89 -18.47 4.09 -12.99
CA GLY A 89 -18.79 2.92 -12.17
C GLY A 89 -18.56 3.08 -10.66
N ILE A 90 -17.85 4.12 -10.24
CA ILE A 90 -17.69 4.50 -8.83
C ILE A 90 -18.69 5.60 -8.46
N VAL A 91 -18.79 6.66 -9.27
CA VAL A 91 -19.59 7.85 -8.96
C VAL A 91 -21.09 7.58 -9.04
N LEU A 92 -21.57 6.90 -10.09
CA LEU A 92 -23.00 6.64 -10.28
C LEU A 92 -23.59 5.77 -9.15
N PRO A 93 -22.96 4.67 -8.72
CA PRO A 93 -23.49 3.90 -7.60
C PRO A 93 -23.55 4.68 -6.28
N VAL A 94 -22.58 5.53 -5.99
CA VAL A 94 -22.63 6.42 -4.80
C VAL A 94 -23.86 7.33 -4.88
N PHE A 95 -24.08 7.94 -6.05
CA PHE A 95 -25.22 8.82 -6.28
C PHE A 95 -26.56 8.08 -6.08
N PHE A 96 -26.73 6.90 -6.66
CA PHE A 96 -27.95 6.11 -6.52
C PHE A 96 -28.21 5.63 -5.10
N ILE A 97 -27.15 5.26 -4.35
CA ILE A 97 -27.28 4.89 -2.94
C ILE A 97 -27.81 6.06 -2.11
N ALA A 98 -27.33 7.29 -2.39
CA ALA A 98 -27.79 8.49 -1.70
C ALA A 98 -29.26 8.82 -2.01
N ASP A 99 -29.71 8.60 -3.26
CA ASP A 99 -31.08 8.89 -3.70
C ASP A 99 -32.13 7.91 -3.14
N MET A 100 -31.74 6.64 -2.89
CA MET A 100 -32.67 5.59 -2.42
C MET A 100 -33.21 5.79 -0.99
N GLY A 101 -32.68 6.74 -0.24
CA GLY A 101 -33.13 7.14 1.09
C GLY A 101 -32.30 6.58 2.25
N TRP A 102 -32.61 7.04 3.46
CA TRP A 102 -31.79 6.82 4.65
C TRP A 102 -31.61 5.34 5.02
N LEU A 103 -32.64 4.51 4.85
CA LEU A 103 -32.57 3.07 5.16
C LEU A 103 -31.46 2.37 4.35
N THR A 104 -31.38 2.68 3.05
CA THR A 104 -30.41 2.13 2.10
C THR A 104 -29.00 2.62 2.42
N GLY A 105 -28.85 3.91 2.75
CA GLY A 105 -27.59 4.49 3.21
C GLY A 105 -27.08 3.79 4.46
N LEU A 106 -27.93 3.66 5.49
CA LEU A 106 -27.58 3.00 6.75
C LEU A 106 -27.19 1.53 6.54
N PHE A 107 -27.93 0.80 5.71
CA PHE A 107 -27.61 -0.59 5.38
C PHE A 107 -26.23 -0.69 4.70
N THR A 108 -25.97 0.14 3.69
CA THR A 108 -24.70 0.16 2.96
C THR A 108 -23.54 0.46 3.90
N THR A 109 -23.66 1.51 4.72
CA THR A 109 -22.65 1.85 5.73
C THR A 109 -22.45 0.71 6.72
N GLY A 110 -23.53 0.08 7.19
CA GLY A 110 -23.47 -1.08 8.09
C GLY A 110 -22.71 -2.25 7.49
N VAL A 111 -22.94 -2.58 6.22
CA VAL A 111 -22.21 -3.64 5.50
C VAL A 111 -20.73 -3.31 5.37
N VAL A 112 -20.39 -2.07 5.02
CA VAL A 112 -18.99 -1.61 4.94
C VAL A 112 -18.30 -1.72 6.30
N LEU A 113 -18.92 -1.22 7.37
CA LEU A 113 -18.36 -1.28 8.71
C LEU A 113 -18.20 -2.72 9.20
N LEU A 114 -19.18 -3.59 8.94
CA LEU A 114 -19.11 -5.01 9.28
C LEU A 114 -17.95 -5.69 8.54
N GLY A 115 -17.76 -5.38 7.25
CA GLY A 115 -16.65 -5.88 6.44
C GLY A 115 -15.30 -5.42 6.97
N VAL A 116 -15.16 -4.14 7.30
CA VAL A 116 -13.95 -3.55 7.90
C VAL A 116 -13.65 -4.20 9.26
N TRP A 117 -14.67 -4.29 10.12
CA TRP A 117 -14.55 -4.94 11.43
C TRP A 117 -14.10 -6.40 11.29
N TRP A 118 -14.74 -7.16 10.39
CA TRP A 118 -14.37 -8.55 10.12
C TRP A 118 -12.94 -8.67 9.60
N TYR A 119 -12.54 -7.77 8.70
CA TYR A 119 -11.18 -7.72 8.19
C TYR A 119 -10.17 -7.57 9.32
N PHE A 120 -10.34 -6.57 10.19
CA PHE A 120 -9.42 -6.35 11.31
C PHE A 120 -9.44 -7.47 12.34
N ARG A 121 -10.61 -8.07 12.61
CA ARG A 121 -10.78 -9.08 13.66
C ARG A 121 -10.33 -10.48 13.25
N TYR A 122 -10.50 -10.86 11.98
CA TYR A 122 -10.32 -12.22 11.51
C TYR A 122 -9.35 -12.34 10.33
N ALA A 123 -9.48 -11.48 9.30
CA ALA A 123 -8.74 -11.64 8.05
C ALA A 123 -7.31 -11.08 8.12
N ARG A 124 -7.06 -9.99 8.86
CA ARG A 124 -5.78 -9.27 8.89
C ARG A 124 -4.56 -10.15 9.20
N GLY A 125 -4.73 -11.14 10.08
CA GLY A 125 -3.65 -12.06 10.48
C GLY A 125 -3.58 -13.36 9.67
N ARG A 126 -4.50 -13.60 8.73
CA ARG A 126 -4.61 -14.87 7.97
C ARG A 126 -4.41 -14.73 6.47
N VAL A 127 -4.25 -13.51 5.96
CA VAL A 127 -4.06 -13.22 4.54
C VAL A 127 -2.60 -12.82 4.32
N GLU A 128 -1.91 -13.54 3.43
CA GLU A 128 -0.53 -13.21 3.04
C GLU A 128 -0.49 -11.83 2.37
N ARG A 129 0.46 -11.00 2.83
CA ARG A 129 0.59 -9.61 2.44
C ARG A 129 1.12 -9.49 1.01
N SER A 130 0.26 -9.06 0.10
CA SER A 130 0.62 -8.22 -1.05
C SER A 130 -0.61 -7.51 -1.58
N GLY A 131 -0.94 -6.36 -0.98
CA GLY A 131 -1.98 -5.49 -1.52
C GLY A 131 -1.46 -4.79 -2.77
N ALA A 132 -2.13 -4.98 -3.91
CA ALA A 132 -1.83 -4.24 -5.15
C ALA A 132 -1.79 -2.71 -4.93
N ILE A 133 -2.55 -2.21 -3.96
CA ILE A 133 -2.59 -0.80 -3.58
C ILE A 133 -1.23 -0.25 -3.14
N TYR A 134 -0.38 -1.04 -2.50
CA TYR A 134 0.96 -0.59 -2.09
C TYR A 134 1.88 -0.32 -3.29
N HIS A 135 1.66 -1.00 -4.41
CA HIS A 135 2.39 -0.71 -5.65
C HIS A 135 1.96 0.63 -6.25
N VAL A 136 0.66 0.97 -6.15
CA VAL A 136 0.17 2.31 -6.54
C VAL A 136 0.80 3.38 -5.67
N PHE A 137 0.81 3.20 -4.35
CA PHE A 137 1.40 4.16 -3.42
C PHE A 137 2.91 4.32 -3.62
N HIS A 138 3.65 3.23 -3.84
CA HIS A 138 5.07 3.29 -4.18
C HIS A 138 5.31 4.13 -5.44
N ARG A 139 4.52 3.90 -6.49
CA ARG A 139 4.63 4.67 -7.74
C ARG A 139 4.24 6.14 -7.59
N ILE A 140 3.16 6.44 -6.85
CA ILE A 140 2.81 7.83 -6.54
C ILE A 140 3.95 8.49 -5.75
N GLY A 141 4.57 7.77 -4.81
CA GLY A 141 5.73 8.23 -4.05
C GLY A 141 6.99 8.46 -4.88
N GLN A 142 7.13 7.79 -6.03
CA GLN A 142 8.23 8.02 -6.98
C GLN A 142 8.08 9.33 -7.78
N TYR A 143 6.89 9.94 -7.85
CA TYR A 143 6.72 11.31 -8.35
C TYR A 143 7.11 12.35 -7.29
N ARG A 144 8.09 12.04 -6.43
CA ARG A 144 8.69 13.02 -5.52
C ARG A 144 9.38 14.08 -6.38
N PHE A 145 9.10 15.35 -6.09
CA PHE A 145 9.75 16.45 -6.78
C PHE A 145 11.20 16.55 -6.30
N GLU A 146 12.12 15.96 -7.04
CA GLU A 146 13.56 15.94 -6.70
C GLU A 146 14.15 17.34 -6.38
N PRO A 147 13.78 18.42 -7.09
CA PRO A 147 14.29 19.76 -6.78
C PRO A 147 13.86 20.30 -5.40
N LEU A 148 12.81 19.74 -4.80
CA LEU A 148 12.36 20.12 -3.45
C LEU A 148 13.44 19.80 -2.41
N ASP A 149 14.17 18.70 -2.59
CA ASP A 149 15.27 18.33 -1.68
C ASP A 149 16.40 19.35 -1.78
N THR A 150 16.73 19.76 -3.00
CA THR A 150 17.69 20.84 -3.27
C THR A 150 17.26 22.16 -2.64
N GLU A 151 15.98 22.54 -2.77
CA GLU A 151 15.44 23.75 -2.13
C GLU A 151 15.54 23.67 -0.60
N PHE A 152 15.21 22.52 0.01
CA PHE A 152 15.37 22.35 1.45
C PHE A 152 16.82 22.44 1.90
N ARG A 153 17.78 21.90 1.14
CA ARG A 153 19.22 22.06 1.43
C ARG A 153 19.66 23.52 1.33
N VAL A 154 19.14 24.28 0.37
CA VAL A 154 19.40 25.73 0.28
C VAL A 154 18.86 26.46 1.51
N ILE A 155 17.62 26.15 1.94
CA ILE A 155 17.02 26.74 3.14
C ILE A 155 17.84 26.37 4.39
N LEU A 156 18.29 25.13 4.53
CA LEU A 156 19.16 24.68 5.62
C LEU A 156 20.51 25.41 5.62
N ARG A 157 21.08 25.68 4.44
CA ARG A 157 22.31 26.47 4.31
C ARG A 157 22.12 27.93 4.73
N GLU A 158 20.98 28.54 4.41
CA GLU A 158 20.70 29.94 4.74
C GLU A 158 20.27 30.13 6.20
N LYS A 159 19.45 29.22 6.73
CA LYS A 159 18.86 29.34 8.07
C LYS A 159 19.58 28.55 9.16
N GLY A 160 20.52 27.68 8.77
CA GLY A 160 21.19 26.76 9.68
C GLY A 160 20.28 25.64 10.17
N THR A 161 20.87 24.74 10.96
CA THR A 161 20.16 23.66 11.65
C THR A 161 19.38 24.20 12.86
N ARG A 162 18.46 23.40 13.39
CA ARG A 162 17.74 23.75 14.64
C ARG A 162 18.71 23.69 15.83
N LYS A 163 18.39 24.39 16.92
CA LYS A 163 19.21 24.37 18.16
C LYS A 163 19.38 22.96 18.76
N ASP A 164 18.40 22.08 18.56
CA ASP A 164 18.42 20.70 19.04
C ASP A 164 18.70 19.69 17.90
N ASP A 165 19.31 20.14 16.81
CA ASP A 165 19.62 19.28 15.67
C ASP A 165 20.73 18.28 16.02
N PRO A 166 20.54 16.97 15.76
CA PRO A 166 21.54 15.95 16.07
C PRO A 166 22.81 16.07 15.23
N PHE A 167 22.88 16.97 14.23
CA PHE A 167 24.06 17.16 13.39
C PHE A 167 25.35 17.33 14.19
N GLU A 168 25.37 18.19 15.22
CA GLU A 168 26.56 18.38 16.06
C GLU A 168 26.94 17.09 16.81
N ALA A 169 25.95 16.36 17.32
CA ALA A 169 26.19 15.08 17.99
C ALA A 169 26.77 14.05 17.01
N VAL A 170 26.27 13.99 15.77
CA VAL A 170 26.76 13.10 14.73
C VAL A 170 28.20 13.44 14.34
N VAL A 171 28.50 14.72 14.09
CA VAL A 171 29.86 15.16 13.73
C VAL A 171 30.84 14.93 14.88
N SER A 172 30.42 15.17 16.13
CA SER A 172 31.27 14.93 17.31
C SER A 172 31.59 13.45 17.54
N GLN A 173 30.71 12.54 17.11
CA GLN A 173 30.88 11.08 17.23
C GLN A 173 31.37 10.43 15.92
N ALA A 174 31.62 11.24 14.89
CA ALA A 174 32.08 10.77 13.60
C ALA A 174 33.50 10.21 13.73
N ARG A 175 33.77 9.12 13.02
CA ARG A 175 35.13 8.60 12.88
C ARG A 175 35.78 9.28 11.68
N PHE A 176 36.99 9.77 11.90
CA PHE A 176 37.81 10.36 10.86
C PHE A 176 38.75 9.28 10.31
N LEU A 177 38.73 9.09 8.99
CA LEU A 177 39.68 8.26 8.27
C LEU A 177 40.68 9.20 7.62
N ASP A 178 41.91 9.19 8.13
CA ASP A 178 43.02 9.90 7.49
C ASP A 178 43.71 8.98 6.47
N VAL A 179 44.02 9.51 5.30
CA VAL A 179 44.57 8.74 4.18
C VAL A 179 45.77 9.50 3.63
N GLU A 180 46.95 8.92 3.83
CA GLU A 180 48.21 9.47 3.30
C GLU A 180 48.49 8.94 1.89
N GLY A 181 48.85 9.84 0.97
CA GLY A 181 49.28 9.50 -0.39
C GLY A 181 48.14 9.38 -1.40
N ASP A 182 48.47 8.92 -2.60
CA ASP A 182 47.50 8.72 -3.69
C ASP A 182 46.85 7.33 -3.56
N VAL A 183 45.68 7.30 -2.91
CA VAL A 183 44.93 6.07 -2.66
C VAL A 183 43.66 6.08 -3.51
N PRO A 184 43.37 4.99 -4.26
CA PRO A 184 42.19 4.94 -5.10
C PRO A 184 40.92 5.04 -4.25
N PHE A 185 39.93 5.78 -4.76
CA PHE A 185 38.66 6.05 -4.09
C PHE A 185 37.99 4.78 -3.54
N LEU A 186 38.00 3.68 -4.31
CA LEU A 186 37.41 2.41 -3.90
C LEU A 186 38.08 1.81 -2.65
N ALA A 187 39.39 2.00 -2.49
CA ALA A 187 40.10 1.55 -1.29
C ALA A 187 39.79 2.42 -0.06
N VAL A 188 39.54 3.72 -0.27
CA VAL A 188 39.06 4.63 0.80
C VAL A 188 37.65 4.23 1.23
N VAL A 189 36.75 3.95 0.28
CA VAL A 189 35.37 3.51 0.55
C VAL A 189 35.36 2.15 1.26
N ALA A 190 36.22 1.21 0.87
CA ALA A 190 36.34 -0.08 1.55
C ALA A 190 36.76 0.09 3.03
N ARG A 191 37.80 0.89 3.29
CA ARG A 191 38.23 1.22 4.66
C ARG A 191 37.15 1.93 5.47
N ALA A 192 36.39 2.83 4.83
CA ALA A 192 35.28 3.51 5.48
C ALA A 192 34.13 2.53 5.81
N ALA A 193 33.82 1.59 4.93
CA ALA A 193 32.79 0.58 5.15
C ALA A 193 33.16 -0.36 6.30
N GLU A 194 34.42 -0.77 6.41
CA GLU A 194 34.94 -1.54 7.56
C GLU A 194 34.78 -0.76 8.88
N LEU A 195 35.06 0.55 8.89
CA LEU A 195 34.88 1.39 10.08
C LEU A 195 33.42 1.59 10.49
N LEU A 196 32.48 1.39 9.56
CA LEU A 196 31.04 1.51 9.78
C LEU A 196 30.39 0.17 10.17
N GLU A 197 31.14 -0.93 10.07
CA GLU A 197 30.68 -2.26 10.46
C GLU A 197 30.21 -2.28 11.93
N GLY A 198 29.01 -2.79 12.16
CA GLY A 198 28.38 -2.84 13.49
C GLY A 198 27.76 -1.53 13.99
N ARG A 199 27.94 -0.39 13.29
CA ARG A 199 27.22 0.86 13.56
C ARG A 199 26.07 1.12 12.59
N VAL A 200 26.18 0.59 11.37
CA VAL A 200 25.17 0.70 10.31
C VAL A 200 24.67 -0.72 9.97
N PRO A 201 23.36 -0.92 9.71
CA PRO A 201 22.87 -2.21 9.24
C PRO A 201 23.45 -2.56 7.87
N GLY A 202 23.92 -3.80 7.71
CA GLY A 202 24.45 -4.33 6.45
C GLY A 202 25.86 -4.87 6.59
N GLU A 203 26.26 -5.75 5.68
CA GLU A 203 27.65 -6.21 5.59
C GLU A 203 28.53 -5.13 4.91
N PRO A 204 29.84 -5.06 5.21
CA PRO A 204 30.74 -4.08 4.59
C PRO A 204 30.64 -4.02 3.05
N ALA A 205 30.41 -5.15 2.39
CA ALA A 205 30.23 -5.22 0.94
C ALA A 205 28.97 -4.48 0.45
N GLU A 206 27.86 -4.54 1.19
CA GLU A 206 26.62 -3.82 0.88
C GLU A 206 26.80 -2.31 1.09
N ILE A 207 27.53 -1.92 2.14
CA ILE A 207 27.87 -0.53 2.43
C ILE A 207 28.73 0.07 1.31
N VAL A 208 29.74 -0.67 0.83
CA VAL A 208 30.58 -0.25 -0.32
C VAL A 208 29.72 -0.06 -1.57
N ALA A 209 28.83 -1.02 -1.88
CA ALA A 209 27.95 -0.91 -3.04
C ALA A 209 27.06 0.35 -2.96
N GLY A 210 26.49 0.65 -1.79
CA GLY A 210 25.69 1.85 -1.57
C GLY A 210 26.47 3.15 -1.77
N PHE A 211 27.71 3.23 -1.29
CA PHE A 211 28.57 4.41 -1.52
C PHE A 211 28.85 4.64 -3.01
N LEU A 212 29.13 3.58 -3.77
CA LEU A 212 29.40 3.67 -5.19
C LEU A 212 28.17 4.12 -5.98
N GLU A 213 27.01 3.55 -5.67
CA GLU A 213 25.74 3.89 -6.31
C GLU A 213 25.31 5.34 -6.00
N GLY A 214 25.43 5.75 -4.73
CA GLY A 214 25.16 7.13 -4.32
C GLY A 214 26.09 8.15 -4.97
N THR A 215 27.37 7.82 -5.11
CA THR A 215 28.34 8.70 -5.81
C THR A 215 28.01 8.81 -7.29
N ALA A 216 27.64 7.72 -7.96
CA ALA A 216 27.21 7.73 -9.36
C ALA A 216 25.92 8.54 -9.58
N ALA A 217 25.02 8.56 -8.59
CA ALA A 217 23.81 9.38 -8.58
C ALA A 217 24.04 10.86 -8.22
N GLY A 218 25.29 11.25 -7.90
CA GLY A 218 25.64 12.62 -7.52
C GLY A 218 25.26 12.99 -6.08
N ALA A 219 24.97 12.00 -5.21
CA ALA A 219 24.67 12.22 -3.81
C ALA A 219 25.89 12.76 -3.03
N THR A 220 27.10 12.43 -3.48
CA THR A 220 28.36 12.88 -2.88
C THR A 220 29.14 13.80 -3.84
N PRO A 221 28.76 15.08 -3.99
CA PRO A 221 29.52 16.01 -4.82
C PRO A 221 30.94 16.21 -4.27
N ALA A 222 31.94 15.85 -5.07
CA ALA A 222 33.36 16.06 -4.78
C ALA A 222 33.91 17.23 -5.59
N VAL A 223 34.34 18.30 -4.91
CA VAL A 223 34.91 19.50 -5.55
C VAL A 223 36.10 19.99 -4.73
N LYS A 224 37.24 20.25 -5.40
CA LYS A 224 38.44 20.84 -4.80
C LYS A 224 38.96 20.12 -3.54
N GLY A 225 38.97 18.79 -3.56
CA GLY A 225 39.49 17.99 -2.45
C GLY A 225 38.55 17.83 -1.25
N VAL A 226 37.27 18.24 -1.39
CA VAL A 226 36.24 18.03 -0.38
C VAL A 226 35.06 17.28 -1.02
N ALA A 227 34.63 16.20 -0.39
CA ALA A 227 33.45 15.41 -0.75
C ALA A 227 32.49 15.39 0.43
N LEU A 228 31.24 15.80 0.21
CA LEU A 228 30.19 15.84 1.23
C LEU A 228 29.05 14.92 0.81
N PRO A 229 28.66 13.92 1.62
CA PRO A 229 27.45 13.12 1.38
C PRO A 229 26.16 13.88 1.71
#